data_AF-A0A9N9NET2-F1
#
_entry.id   AF-A0A9N9NET2-F1
#
_cell.length_a   1.000
_cell.length_b   1.000
_cell.length_c   1.000
_cell.angle_alpha   90.00
_cell.angle_beta   90.00
_cell.angle_gamma   90.00
#
_symmetry.space_group_name_H-M   'P 1'
#
loop_
_entity.id
_entity.type
_entity.pdbx_description
1 polymer ?
#
loop_
_entity_poly.entity_id
_entity_poly.type
_entity_poly.pdbx_seq_one_letter_code
_entity_poly.pdbx_strand_id
1 'polypeptide(L)'
;MSENIFSYVSGETKIFNTSNENIKVIVEGINGDIARVFLADKNDKPYESTGVVFENATTEEPLQPVKVKDKESYLITWLYNYKLSMGSKLIFMLERRKEQKEAIISLAPFFKKN
;
A
#
# COMPACT_ATOMS: atom_id res chain seq x y z
N MET A 1 -16.35 -7.85 6.40
CA MET A 1 -14.87 -7.81 6.29
C MET A 1 -14.41 -6.63 7.13
N SER A 2 -13.36 -6.78 7.94
CA SER A 2 -12.82 -5.67 8.74
C SER A 2 -12.10 -4.68 7.82
N GLU A 3 -12.53 -3.42 7.84
CA GLU A 3 -11.80 -2.32 7.19
C GLU A 3 -10.43 -2.18 7.87
N ASN A 4 -9.35 -2.45 7.14
CA ASN A 4 -8.00 -2.27 7.66
C ASN A 4 -7.67 -0.77 7.68
N ILE A 5 -7.75 -0.17 8.87
CA ILE A 5 -7.53 1.26 9.11
C ILE A 5 -6.01 1.55 9.13
N PHE A 6 -5.52 2.46 8.26
CA PHE A 6 -4.10 2.79 8.12
C PHE A 6 -3.78 4.29 8.38
N SER A 7 -2.59 4.59 8.88
CA SER A 7 -2.01 5.94 9.02
C SER A 7 -0.57 5.92 8.47
N TYR A 8 -0.12 7.02 7.85
CA TYR A 8 1.14 7.09 7.08
C TYR A 8 2.32 7.60 7.92
N VAL A 9 3.42 6.84 7.98
CA VAL A 9 4.74 7.31 8.45
C VAL A 9 5.81 6.79 7.49
N SER A 10 6.67 7.69 6.97
CA SER A 10 7.80 7.29 6.11
C SER A 10 8.71 6.29 6.84
N GLY A 11 9.12 5.22 6.15
CA GLY A 11 9.92 4.15 6.74
C GLY A 11 9.12 3.13 7.58
N GLU A 12 7.81 3.30 7.74
CA GLU A 12 6.96 2.33 8.41
C GLU A 12 6.71 1.12 7.51
N THR A 13 6.74 -0.08 8.10
CA THR A 13 6.35 -1.33 7.45
C THR A 13 5.12 -1.89 8.15
N LYS A 14 4.07 -2.22 7.39
CA LYS A 14 2.89 -2.92 7.92
C LYS A 14 2.62 -4.21 7.16
N ILE A 15 2.08 -5.18 7.88
CA ILE A 15 1.75 -6.49 7.36
C ILE A 15 0.23 -6.65 7.47
N PHE A 16 -0.40 -7.00 6.37
CA PHE A 16 -1.83 -7.26 6.29
C PHE A 16 -2.08 -8.71 5.94
N ASN A 17 -2.97 -9.34 6.70
CA ASN A 17 -3.50 -10.64 6.33
C ASN A 17 -4.51 -10.46 5.19
N THR A 18 -4.50 -11.40 4.24
CA THR A 18 -5.52 -11.47 3.20
C THR A 18 -6.58 -12.51 3.57
N SER A 19 -7.68 -12.56 2.82
CA SER A 19 -8.64 -13.67 2.96
C SER A 19 -8.13 -15.01 2.44
N ASN A 20 -6.93 -15.04 1.84
CA ASN A 20 -6.18 -16.26 1.55
C ASN A 20 -5.09 -16.42 2.62
N GLU A 21 -5.20 -17.47 3.45
CA GLU A 21 -4.28 -17.73 4.56
C GLU A 21 -2.80 -17.93 4.14
N ASN A 22 -2.57 -18.22 2.86
CA ASN A 22 -1.22 -18.43 2.34
C ASN A 22 -0.58 -17.15 1.80
N ILE A 23 -1.28 -16.01 1.83
CA ILE A 23 -0.80 -14.73 1.28
C ILE A 23 -0.94 -13.62 2.32
N LYS A 24 0.16 -12.93 2.56
CA LYS A 24 0.26 -11.68 3.31
C LYS A 24 0.69 -10.55 2.37
N VAL A 25 0.22 -9.34 2.66
CA VAL A 25 0.61 -8.13 1.96
C VAL A 25 1.46 -7.29 2.90
N ILE A 26 2.71 -7.02 2.51
CA ILE A 26 3.64 -6.20 3.28
C ILE A 26 3.77 -4.86 2.57
N VAL A 27 3.46 -3.77 3.26
CA VAL A 27 3.54 -2.42 2.72
C VAL A 27 4.64 -1.64 3.44
N GLU A 28 5.67 -1.24 2.70
CA GLU A 28 6.77 -0.39 3.15
C GLU A 28 6.56 1.04 2.64
N GLY A 29 6.39 2.00 3.54
CA GLY A 29 6.31 3.42 3.17
C GLY A 29 7.68 3.93 2.72
N ILE A 30 7.78 4.40 1.47
CA ILE A 30 9.01 5.00 0.94
C ILE A 30 9.08 6.48 1.32
N ASN A 31 7.98 7.20 1.14
CA ASN A 31 7.83 8.60 1.51
C ASN A 31 6.34 8.92 1.78
N GLY A 32 6.01 10.21 1.88
CA GLY A 32 4.64 10.67 2.16
C GLY A 32 3.60 10.31 1.09
N ASP A 33 4.02 9.99 -0.14
CA ASP A 33 3.13 9.78 -1.29
C ASP A 33 3.21 8.35 -1.86
N ILE A 34 4.37 7.69 -1.71
CA ILE A 34 4.71 6.43 -2.37
C ILE A 34 4.97 5.33 -1.33
N ALA A 35 4.46 4.15 -1.61
CA ALA A 35 4.77 2.92 -0.90
C ALA A 35 5.26 1.82 -1.85
N ARG A 36 5.95 0.85 -1.28
CA ARG A 36 6.29 -0.41 -1.91
C ARG A 36 5.50 -1.53 -1.26
N VAL A 37 4.97 -2.42 -2.08
CA VAL A 37 4.24 -3.60 -1.63
C VAL A 37 5.01 -4.85 -1.99
N PHE A 38 5.18 -5.74 -1.03
CA PHE A 38 5.66 -7.11 -1.23
C PHE A 38 4.55 -8.09 -0.90
N LEU A 39 4.51 -9.20 -1.62
CA LEU A 39 3.69 -10.34 -1.28
C LEU A 39 4.55 -11.37 -0.58
N ALA A 40 4.05 -11.92 0.52
CA ALA A 40 4.73 -12.94 1.28
C ALA A 40 3.81 -14.12 1.55
N ASP A 41 4.38 -15.33 1.66
CA ASP A 41 3.65 -16.51 2.08
C ASP A 41 3.40 -16.51 3.60
N LYS A 42 2.74 -17.55 4.10
CA LYS A 42 2.49 -17.72 5.55
C LYS A 42 3.77 -17.78 6.40
N ASN A 43 4.91 -18.16 5.81
CA ASN A 43 6.22 -18.29 6.44
C ASN A 43 7.11 -17.05 6.20
N ASP A 44 6.53 -15.93 5.74
CA ASP A 44 7.21 -14.67 5.45
C ASP A 44 8.27 -14.77 4.33
N LYS A 45 8.15 -15.79 3.46
CA LYS A 45 8.97 -15.91 2.24
C LYS A 45 8.35 -15.11 1.10
N PRO A 46 9.16 -14.56 0.17
CA PRO A 46 8.63 -13.90 -1.03
C PRO A 46 7.63 -14.79 -1.77
N TYR A 47 6.48 -14.24 -2.08
CA TYR A 47 5.43 -14.93 -2.83
C TYR A 47 5.56 -14.59 -4.32
N GLU A 48 6.25 -15.44 -5.07
CA GLU A 48 6.57 -15.25 -6.50
C GLU A 48 5.59 -16.02 -7.40
N SER A 49 4.28 -15.84 -7.18
CA SER A 49 3.26 -16.63 -7.88
C SER A 49 2.59 -15.90 -9.04
N THR A 50 2.38 -16.62 -10.14
CA THR A 50 1.77 -16.18 -11.41
C THR A 50 0.24 -16.07 -11.37
N GLY A 51 -0.41 -16.39 -10.25
CA GLY A 51 -1.87 -16.46 -10.15
C GLY A 51 -2.54 -15.26 -9.48
N VAL A 52 -1.75 -14.28 -9.03
CA VAL A 52 -2.26 -13.08 -8.36
C VAL A 52 -2.16 -11.87 -9.27
N VAL A 53 -3.20 -11.05 -9.27
CA VAL A 53 -3.23 -9.77 -9.97
C VAL A 53 -3.37 -8.69 -8.92
N PHE A 54 -2.36 -7.82 -8.84
CA PHE A 54 -2.44 -6.61 -8.03
C PHE A 54 -2.72 -5.44 -8.95
N GLU A 55 -3.80 -4.72 -8.70
CA GLU A 55 -4.32 -3.70 -9.61
C GLU A 55 -4.68 -2.43 -8.85
N ASN A 56 -4.53 -1.29 -9.54
CA ASN A 56 -5.09 -0.04 -9.10
C ASN A 56 -6.61 -0.13 -9.30
N ALA A 57 -7.36 -0.31 -8.22
CA ALA A 57 -8.82 -0.40 -8.25
C ALA A 57 -9.50 0.92 -8.65
N THR A 58 -8.75 2.02 -8.71
CA THR A 58 -9.28 3.34 -9.13
C THR A 58 -9.17 3.53 -10.62
N THR A 59 -8.08 3.07 -11.26
CA THR A 59 -7.87 3.17 -12.70
C THR A 59 -8.19 1.87 -13.45
N GLU A 60 -8.46 0.79 -12.72
CA GLU A 60 -8.67 -0.57 -13.24
C GLU A 60 -7.45 -1.12 -14.00
N GLU A 61 -6.26 -0.59 -13.71
CA GLU A 61 -5.02 -1.01 -14.35
C GLU A 61 -4.22 -1.99 -13.47
N PRO A 62 -3.76 -3.12 -14.02
CA PRO A 62 -2.87 -4.03 -13.31
C PRO A 62 -1.50 -3.38 -13.10
N LEU A 63 -0.97 -3.53 -11.88
CA LEU A 63 0.38 -3.09 -11.55
C LEU A 63 1.39 -4.09 -12.09
N GLN A 64 2.44 -3.55 -12.72
CA GLN A 64 3.58 -4.36 -13.13
C GLN A 64 4.54 -4.52 -11.96
N PRO A 65 4.96 -5.76 -11.62
CA PRO A 65 5.95 -5.99 -10.58
C PRO A 65 7.32 -5.44 -11.02
N VAL A 66 8.06 -4.90 -10.06
CA VAL A 66 9.45 -4.48 -10.20
C VAL A 66 10.33 -5.29 -9.25
N LYS A 67 11.50 -5.72 -9.71
CA LYS A 67 12.45 -6.47 -8.88
C LYS A 67 13.27 -5.55 -8.00
N VAL A 68 13.28 -5.82 -6.69
CA VAL A 68 14.12 -5.12 -5.72
C VAL A 68 14.79 -6.16 -4.82
N LYS A 69 16.13 -6.20 -4.84
CA LYS A 69 16.93 -7.20 -4.08
C LYS A 69 16.43 -8.64 -4.33
N ASP A 70 16.23 -8.96 -5.61
CA ASP A 70 15.70 -10.26 -6.09
C ASP A 70 14.29 -10.63 -5.63
N LYS A 71 13.52 -9.67 -5.07
CA LYS A 71 12.11 -9.86 -4.71
C LYS A 71 11.20 -9.06 -5.62
N GLU A 72 10.10 -9.65 -6.05
CA GLU A 72 9.04 -8.91 -6.73
C GLU A 72 8.35 -7.94 -5.75
N SER A 73 8.09 -6.74 -6.24
CA SER A 73 7.42 -5.70 -5.48
C SER A 73 6.58 -4.84 -6.40
N TYR A 74 5.59 -4.15 -5.84
CA TYR A 74 4.71 -3.24 -6.56
C TYR A 74 4.85 -1.85 -5.99
N LEU A 75 4.88 -0.85 -6.86
CA LEU A 75 4.84 0.55 -6.44
C LEU A 75 3.40 1.03 -6.43
N ILE A 76 3.02 1.64 -5.32
CA ILE A 76 1.71 2.24 -5.14
C ILE A 76 1.86 3.69 -4.68
N THR A 77 0.84 4.48 -4.93
CA THR A 77 0.67 5.82 -4.35
C THR A 77 -0.47 5.78 -3.36
N TRP A 78 -0.43 6.57 -2.30
CA TRP A 78 -1.50 6.57 -1.30
C TRP A 78 -2.81 7.22 -1.78
N LEU A 79 -2.83 7.79 -2.98
CA LEU A 79 -3.95 8.50 -3.59
C LEU A 79 -5.04 7.57 -4.16
N TYR A 80 -4.71 6.30 -4.40
CA TYR A 80 -5.59 5.35 -5.07
C TYR A 80 -5.94 4.15 -4.19
N ASN A 81 -7.06 3.52 -4.53
CA ASN A 81 -7.41 2.20 -4.03
C ASN A 81 -6.66 1.13 -4.83
N TYR A 82 -6.28 0.05 -4.17
CA TYR A 82 -5.67 -1.12 -4.78
C TYR A 82 -6.38 -2.39 -4.33
N LYS A 83 -6.43 -3.37 -5.22
CA LYS A 83 -7.00 -4.67 -4.90
C LYS A 83 -6.08 -5.78 -5.38
N LEU A 84 -6.00 -6.84 -4.59
CA LEU A 84 -5.28 -8.06 -4.90
C LEU A 84 -6.31 -9.16 -5.14
N SER A 85 -6.27 -9.75 -6.32
CA SER A 85 -7.19 -10.81 -6.75
C SER A 85 -6.42 -12.09 -7.07
N MET A 86 -7.03 -13.24 -6.86
CA MET A 86 -6.52 -14.55 -7.28
C MET A 86 -7.61 -15.24 -8.10
N GLY A 87 -7.40 -15.35 -9.42
CA GLY A 87 -8.47 -15.67 -10.36
C GLY A 87 -9.60 -14.62 -10.28
N SER A 88 -10.85 -15.05 -10.13
CA SER A 88 -12.01 -14.16 -9.99
C SER A 88 -12.26 -13.67 -8.56
N LYS A 89 -11.46 -14.12 -7.58
CA LYS A 89 -11.68 -13.81 -6.17
C LYS A 89 -10.82 -12.63 -5.73
N LEU A 90 -11.48 -11.57 -5.26
CA LEU A 90 -10.84 -10.51 -4.47
C LEU A 90 -10.36 -11.10 -3.14
N ILE A 91 -9.05 -11.01 -2.87
CA ILE A 91 -8.48 -11.54 -1.63
C ILE A 91 -8.02 -10.47 -0.65
N PHE A 92 -7.73 -9.26 -1.14
CA PHE A 92 -7.33 -8.12 -0.31
C PHE A 92 -7.64 -6.78 -0.99
N MET A 93 -7.97 -5.77 -0.18
CA MET A 93 -8.20 -4.40 -0.63
C MET A 93 -7.40 -3.44 0.25
N LEU A 94 -6.67 -2.55 -0.40
CA LEU A 94 -6.03 -1.40 0.21
C LEU A 94 -6.76 -0.15 -0.24
N GLU A 95 -7.53 0.44 0.67
CA GLU A 95 -8.28 1.65 0.40
C GLU A 95 -7.39 2.88 0.57
N ARG A 96 -7.54 3.86 -0.33
CA ARG A 96 -6.96 5.19 -0.17
C ARG A 96 -7.48 5.78 1.13
N ARG A 97 -6.64 6.53 1.83
CA ARG A 97 -7.10 7.35 2.94
C ARG A 97 -6.93 8.81 2.63
N LYS A 98 -8.03 9.54 2.81
CA LYS A 98 -8.08 10.99 2.78
C LYS A 98 -7.52 11.54 4.09
N GLU A 99 -6.31 11.15 4.43
CA GLU A 99 -5.48 11.87 5.39
C GLU A 99 -4.20 12.26 4.66
N GLN A 100 -4.36 13.11 3.65
CA GLN A 100 -3.47 14.27 3.62
C GLN A 100 -3.69 14.93 4.98
N LYS A 101 -2.89 14.56 6.00
CA LYS A 101 -2.64 15.45 7.12
C LYS A 101 -2.34 16.75 6.42
N GLU A 102 -3.24 17.72 6.56
CA GLU A 102 -2.95 19.11 6.27
C GLU A 102 -1.51 19.28 6.72
N ALA A 103 -0.61 19.48 5.74
CA ALA A 103 0.66 20.07 6.08
C ALA A 103 0.22 21.28 6.89
N ILE A 104 0.54 21.27 8.18
CA ILE A 104 0.53 22.46 8.98
C ILE A 104 1.58 23.32 8.28
N ILE A 105 1.18 23.96 7.18
CA ILE A 105 1.64 25.27 6.82
C ILE A 105 1.04 26.11 7.96
N SER A 106 1.70 26.02 9.12
CA SER A 106 1.78 27.17 9.99
C SER A 106 2.48 28.21 9.13
N LEU A 107 1.69 28.90 8.31
CA LEU A 107 1.88 30.32 8.11
C LEU A 107 1.79 30.89 9.52
N ALA A 108 2.90 30.80 10.26
CA ALA A 108 3.09 31.60 11.44
C ALA A 108 2.71 33.02 11.01
N PRO A 109 1.71 33.66 11.64
CA PRO A 109 1.35 35.00 11.26
C PRO A 109 2.57 35.87 11.53
N PHE A 110 3.18 36.34 10.45
CA PHE A 110 4.02 37.53 10.45
C PHE A 110 3.13 38.72 10.83
N PHE A 111 2.75 38.79 12.11
CA PHE A 111 2.17 39.95 12.74
C PHE A 111 2.73 40.01 14.16
N LYS A 112 3.97 40.47 14.28
CA LYS A 112 4.43 41.12 15.51
C LYS A 112 4.14 42.61 15.35
N LYS A 113 3.21 43.05 16.20
CA LYS A 113 2.80 44.43 16.51
C LYS A 113 3.94 45.46 16.42
N ASN A 114 3.62 46.61 15.84
CA ASN A 114 3.97 47.90 16.43
C ASN A 114 2.91 48.26 17.47
#